data_AF-G2QG08-F1
#
_entry.id   AF-G2QG08-F1
#
_cell.length_a   1.000
_cell.length_b   1.000
_cell.length_c   1.000
_cell.angle_alpha   90.00
_cell.angle_beta   90.00
_cell.angle_gamma   90.00
#
_symmetry.space_group_name_H-M   'P 1'
#
loop_
_entity.id
_entity.type
_entity.pdbx_description
1 polymer ?
#
loop_
_entity_poly.entity_id
_entity_poly.type
_entity_poly.pdbx_seq_one_letter_code
_entity_poly.pdbx_strand_id
1 'polypeptide(L)'
;MMRSPGATLHCSGWRRYAIAVVLAITTAVVLNTYFDISSIVPWRPRLPTLQTFPVAPLTGACDGIPPPKSDAHDDAADAAADAAAAPIPIPNLVHYVWLLADPSVLSFDFKVFVSVYSAHLYFRPDRIYFHTDAAPDLWERAKTSGDPWTRRVLNIPGVTPNFVENPRSTSGGVEIDTFGAKSDFLRADALRRHGGIYLDVDAVPLRDVAPLRRAGFANVVGGAVALRTKHAGFVNTGVWLARPHSTLAEVFFRAMDAFYNGVWAVSVDILTDLAYRLHAIPGEVLIVHPRAFAPTSWELEDQERLFRPHGWSAGQRSLSAAGDGGDDDGSAGVRLPGKEGLGNTCADALAWLAKREERSDGAGPEGWEMDFSSTYVLHAFDDYADQVRGWDGKITLKYVLARQSNYARAVYPAIWHALEAGIIPKEETQ
;
A
#
# COMPACT_ATOMS: atom_id res chain seq x y z
N MET A 1 72.12 -31.23 57.50
CA MET A 1 72.05 -32.48 56.71
C MET A 1 70.58 -32.78 56.47
N MET A 2 70.01 -32.31 55.36
CA MET A 2 68.74 -32.82 54.81
C MET A 2 68.65 -32.33 53.37
N ARG A 3 68.63 -33.29 52.43
CA ARG A 3 68.63 -33.11 50.98
C ARG A 3 67.26 -32.63 50.51
N SER A 4 67.22 -31.65 49.62
CA SER A 4 66.04 -31.36 48.80
C SER A 4 66.30 -31.87 47.38
N PRO A 5 65.46 -32.75 46.82
CA PRO A 5 65.66 -33.29 45.48
C PRO A 5 65.10 -32.33 44.43
N GLY A 6 65.87 -32.11 43.35
CA GLY A 6 65.40 -31.45 42.16
C GLY A 6 64.37 -32.29 41.40
N ALA A 7 63.36 -31.63 40.84
CA ALA A 7 62.49 -32.18 39.82
C ALA A 7 62.60 -31.31 38.57
N THR A 8 63.22 -31.88 37.55
CA THR A 8 63.27 -31.41 36.17
C THR A 8 61.86 -31.44 35.56
N LEU A 9 61.27 -30.27 35.33
CA LEU A 9 60.02 -30.14 34.58
C LEU A 9 60.31 -30.22 33.08
N HIS A 10 59.87 -31.31 32.45
CA HIS A 10 59.95 -31.58 31.01
C HIS A 10 59.17 -30.54 30.20
N CYS A 11 59.88 -29.72 29.42
CA CYS A 11 59.33 -28.65 28.58
C CYS A 11 58.63 -29.14 27.28
N SER A 12 58.45 -30.46 27.09
CA SER A 12 57.89 -31.02 25.84
C SER A 12 56.38 -31.32 25.88
N GLY A 13 55.76 -31.33 27.07
CA GLY A 13 54.33 -31.64 27.22
C GLY A 13 53.40 -30.46 26.89
N TRP A 14 53.80 -29.25 27.25
CA TRP A 14 52.94 -28.05 27.15
C TRP A 14 52.65 -27.62 25.72
N ARG A 15 53.63 -27.74 24.80
CA ARG A 15 53.41 -27.41 23.38
C ARG A 15 52.43 -28.37 22.70
N ARG A 16 52.44 -29.66 23.08
CA ARG A 16 51.49 -30.65 22.54
C ARG A 16 50.07 -30.41 23.06
N TYR A 17 49.93 -30.02 24.33
CA TYR A 17 48.63 -29.65 24.91
C TYR A 17 48.06 -28.37 24.30
N ALA A 18 48.88 -27.33 24.12
CA ALA A 18 48.42 -26.07 23.54
C ALA A 18 47.92 -26.25 22.09
N ILE A 19 48.62 -27.05 21.28
CA ILE A 19 48.22 -27.34 19.89
C ILE A 19 46.91 -28.14 19.86
N ALA A 20 46.75 -29.13 20.74
CA ALA A 20 45.52 -29.93 20.82
C ALA A 20 44.31 -29.10 21.24
N VAL A 21 44.48 -28.15 22.18
CA VAL A 21 43.41 -27.26 22.63
C VAL A 21 43.00 -26.29 21.53
N VAL A 22 43.96 -25.70 20.81
CA VAL A 22 43.65 -24.79 19.70
C VAL A 22 42.90 -25.54 18.60
N LEU A 23 43.38 -26.72 18.17
CA LEU A 23 42.69 -27.56 17.18
C LEU A 23 41.27 -27.95 17.61
N ALA A 24 41.06 -28.29 18.88
CA ALA A 24 39.73 -28.61 19.40
C ALA A 24 38.77 -27.41 19.34
N ILE A 25 39.24 -26.22 19.71
CA ILE A 25 38.43 -24.99 19.68
C ILE A 25 38.13 -24.60 18.23
N THR A 26 39.11 -24.63 17.32
CA THR A 26 38.88 -24.29 15.92
C THR A 26 37.91 -25.27 15.27
N THR A 27 38.03 -26.57 15.56
CA THR A 27 37.10 -27.59 15.06
C THR A 27 35.69 -27.39 15.60
N ALA A 28 35.53 -27.04 16.89
CA ALA A 28 34.24 -26.73 17.48
C ALA A 28 33.58 -25.48 16.88
N VAL A 29 34.37 -24.43 16.59
CA VAL A 29 33.87 -23.21 15.94
C VAL A 29 33.48 -23.49 14.48
N VAL A 30 34.29 -24.26 13.74
CA VAL A 30 33.97 -24.63 12.35
C VAL A 30 32.75 -25.54 12.30
N LEU A 31 32.62 -26.50 13.22
CA LEU A 31 31.43 -27.34 13.32
C LEU A 31 30.20 -26.51 13.67
N ASN A 32 30.26 -25.55 14.60
CA ASN A 32 29.12 -24.70 14.95
C ASN A 32 28.75 -23.65 13.88
N THR A 33 29.70 -23.30 13.01
CA THR A 33 29.46 -22.33 11.89
C THR A 33 29.02 -23.00 10.59
N TYR A 34 29.42 -24.24 10.33
CA TYR A 34 29.04 -24.98 9.11
C TYR A 34 27.95 -26.04 9.33
N PHE A 35 27.86 -26.61 10.53
CA PHE A 35 26.80 -27.53 10.92
C PHE A 35 26.02 -26.86 12.03
N ASP A 36 24.82 -26.41 11.72
CA ASP A 36 23.89 -25.96 12.75
C ASP A 36 23.48 -27.19 13.57
N ILE A 37 24.26 -27.54 14.60
CA ILE A 37 24.04 -28.74 15.45
C ILE A 37 22.68 -28.62 16.18
N SER A 38 22.06 -27.43 16.21
CA SER A 38 20.69 -27.26 16.69
C SER A 38 19.64 -27.95 15.79
N SER A 39 20.00 -28.35 14.57
CA SER A 39 19.12 -29.06 13.63
C SER A 39 19.11 -30.61 13.77
N ILE A 40 20.01 -31.19 14.57
CA ILE A 40 20.16 -32.67 14.68
C ILE A 40 19.50 -33.22 15.97
N VAL A 41 19.11 -32.37 16.91
CA VAL A 41 18.28 -32.78 18.04
C VAL A 41 16.83 -32.81 17.56
N PRO A 42 16.07 -33.92 17.68
CA PRO A 42 14.66 -33.93 17.33
C PRO A 42 13.95 -32.88 18.20
N TRP A 43 13.58 -31.78 17.56
CA TRP A 43 12.81 -30.71 18.15
C TRP A 43 11.49 -31.31 18.62
N ARG A 44 11.40 -31.62 19.92
CA ARG A 44 10.11 -31.78 20.59
C ARG A 44 9.72 -30.38 21.01
N PRO A 45 8.84 -29.68 20.28
CA PRO A 45 8.24 -28.51 20.88
C PRO A 45 7.58 -29.00 22.15
N ARG A 46 8.00 -28.46 23.30
CA ARG A 46 6.97 -28.13 24.28
C ARG A 46 6.08 -27.19 23.49
N LEU A 47 4.93 -27.70 23.01
CA LEU A 47 3.88 -26.89 22.46
C LEU A 47 3.82 -25.67 23.38
N PRO A 48 4.12 -24.46 22.89
CA PRO A 48 3.63 -23.29 23.60
C PRO A 48 2.17 -23.62 23.80
N THR A 49 1.69 -23.64 25.05
CA THR A 49 0.26 -23.46 25.27
C THR A 49 -0.07 -22.25 24.43
N LEU A 50 -0.67 -22.48 23.25
CA LEU A 50 -1.22 -21.43 22.42
C LEU A 50 -1.99 -20.62 23.43
N GLN A 51 -1.54 -19.39 23.69
CA GLN A 51 -2.39 -18.42 24.36
C GLN A 51 -3.56 -18.28 23.42
N THR A 52 -4.54 -19.13 23.63
CA THR A 52 -5.85 -19.07 23.03
C THR A 52 -6.41 -17.82 23.63
N PHE A 53 -6.19 -16.69 22.95
CA PHE A 53 -7.07 -15.56 23.13
C PHE A 53 -8.46 -16.13 22.87
N PRO A 54 -9.40 -15.97 23.82
CA PRO A 54 -10.74 -16.44 23.58
C PRO A 54 -11.17 -15.84 22.25
N VAL A 55 -11.55 -16.70 21.30
CA VAL A 55 -12.24 -16.33 20.04
C VAL A 55 -13.66 -15.90 20.40
N ALA A 56 -13.82 -15.17 21.51
CA ALA A 56 -15.03 -14.46 21.82
C ALA A 56 -15.15 -13.42 20.70
N PRO A 57 -16.26 -13.40 19.95
CA PRO A 57 -16.50 -12.32 19.02
C PRO A 57 -16.34 -11.00 19.79
N LEU A 58 -15.47 -10.10 19.31
CA LEU A 58 -15.26 -8.78 19.90
C LEU A 58 -16.46 -7.85 19.66
N THR A 59 -17.64 -8.40 19.36
CA THR A 59 -18.93 -7.72 19.36
C THR A 59 -19.12 -7.09 20.73
N GLY A 60 -19.14 -5.75 20.78
CA GLY A 60 -19.25 -4.98 22.02
C GLY A 60 -17.96 -4.82 22.82
N ALA A 61 -16.78 -5.15 22.27
CA ALA A 61 -15.49 -4.99 22.96
C ALA A 61 -15.17 -3.54 23.37
N CYS A 62 -15.90 -2.58 22.82
CA CYS A 62 -15.78 -1.15 23.12
C CYS A 62 -16.92 -0.59 23.98
N ASP A 63 -17.92 -1.39 24.36
CA ASP A 63 -19.17 -0.94 25.02
C ASP A 63 -19.00 -0.45 26.46
N GLY A 64 -17.78 -0.50 27.00
CA GLY A 64 -17.43 -0.06 28.36
C GLY A 64 -16.24 0.88 28.46
N ILE A 65 -15.71 1.37 27.33
CA ILE A 65 -14.53 2.26 27.32
C ILE A 65 -15.01 3.68 26.99
N PRO A 66 -14.85 4.65 27.91
CA PRO A 66 -15.31 6.02 27.69
C PRO A 66 -14.66 6.64 26.45
N PRO A 67 -15.40 7.46 25.68
CA PRO A 67 -14.87 8.11 24.49
C PRO A 67 -13.70 9.04 24.84
N PRO A 68 -12.75 9.26 23.92
CA PRO A 68 -11.73 10.28 24.10
C PRO A 68 -12.38 11.65 24.32
N LYS A 69 -11.76 12.49 25.15
CA LYS A 69 -12.33 13.72 25.73
C LYS A 69 -12.74 14.81 24.72
N SER A 70 -12.59 14.61 23.41
CA SER A 70 -12.98 15.58 22.38
C SER A 70 -14.43 15.45 21.89
N ASP A 71 -15.12 14.33 22.14
CA ASP A 71 -16.38 14.03 21.45
C ASP A 71 -17.55 13.96 22.46
N ALA A 72 -18.00 15.14 22.93
CA ALA A 72 -19.31 15.27 23.56
C ALA A 72 -20.34 15.69 22.50
N HIS A 73 -20.76 14.75 21.67
CA HIS A 73 -21.97 14.88 20.87
C HIS A 73 -22.84 13.63 21.04
N ASP A 74 -24.10 13.89 21.36
CA ASP A 74 -25.13 12.91 21.68
C ASP A 74 -25.55 12.13 20.42
N ASP A 75 -25.02 10.93 20.23
CA ASP A 75 -25.59 9.96 19.29
C ASP A 75 -26.07 8.73 20.08
N ALA A 76 -27.39 8.69 20.32
CA ALA A 76 -28.07 7.50 20.79
C ALA A 76 -28.16 6.49 19.63
N ALA A 77 -27.43 5.39 19.73
CA ALA A 77 -27.59 4.24 18.84
C ALA A 77 -28.42 3.16 19.53
N ASP A 78 -29.65 2.97 19.03
CA ASP A 78 -30.48 1.81 19.35
C ASP A 78 -29.81 0.54 18.80
N ALA A 79 -29.50 -0.38 19.72
CA ALA A 79 -29.13 -1.75 19.38
C ALA A 79 -30.39 -2.54 19.01
N ALA A 80 -30.47 -3.02 17.76
CA ALA A 80 -31.46 -4.01 17.34
C ALA A 80 -30.77 -5.21 16.68
N ALA A 81 -31.20 -6.39 17.13
CA ALA A 81 -30.61 -7.70 16.90
C ALA A 81 -30.93 -8.33 15.53
N ASP A 82 -30.09 -9.30 15.19
CA ASP A 82 -30.17 -10.39 14.20
C ASP A 82 -31.45 -10.53 13.36
N ALA A 83 -31.29 -10.21 12.08
CA ALA A 83 -31.76 -11.01 10.95
C ALA A 83 -30.70 -10.93 9.86
N ALA A 84 -30.53 -11.96 9.03
CA ALA A 84 -29.57 -12.02 7.94
C ALA A 84 -29.87 -10.97 6.85
N ALA A 85 -29.61 -9.70 7.18
CA ALA A 85 -29.58 -8.59 6.26
C ALA A 85 -28.44 -8.85 5.27
N ALA A 86 -28.69 -8.60 3.99
CA ALA A 86 -27.64 -8.62 2.99
C ALA A 86 -26.46 -7.77 3.50
N PRO A 87 -25.20 -8.22 3.38
CA PRO A 87 -24.07 -7.51 3.93
C PRO A 87 -24.06 -6.06 3.43
N ILE A 88 -24.11 -5.09 4.35
CA ILE A 88 -24.09 -3.66 4.00
C ILE A 88 -22.79 -3.40 3.22
N PRO A 89 -22.82 -2.91 1.97
CA PRO A 89 -21.58 -2.61 1.27
C PRO A 89 -20.80 -1.53 2.00
N ILE A 90 -19.47 -1.55 1.89
CA ILE A 90 -18.66 -0.38 2.28
C ILE A 90 -19.18 0.87 1.53
N PRO A 91 -19.25 2.08 2.12
CA PRO A 91 -19.71 3.30 1.42
C PRO A 91 -18.78 3.73 0.27
N ASN A 92 -19.28 4.26 -0.85
CA ASN A 92 -18.43 4.67 -1.99
C ASN A 92 -17.88 6.09 -1.81
N LEU A 93 -17.28 6.33 -0.65
CA LEU A 93 -16.65 7.59 -0.27
C LEU A 93 -15.14 7.39 -0.34
N VAL A 94 -14.42 8.28 -1.01
CA VAL A 94 -12.96 8.24 -1.07
C VAL A 94 -12.38 9.28 -0.12
N HIS A 95 -11.33 8.93 0.60
CA HIS A 95 -10.68 9.77 1.61
C HIS A 95 -9.20 9.91 1.30
N TYR A 96 -8.73 11.15 1.16
CA TYR A 96 -7.32 11.54 1.13
C TYR A 96 -7.02 12.46 2.31
N VAL A 97 -5.80 12.39 2.85
CA VAL A 97 -5.30 13.37 3.82
C VAL A 97 -4.33 14.32 3.12
N TRP A 98 -4.52 15.63 3.32
CA TRP A 98 -3.61 16.65 2.82
C TRP A 98 -3.46 17.79 3.83
N LEU A 99 -2.39 17.75 4.62
CA LEU A 99 -2.04 18.80 5.57
C LEU A 99 -1.04 19.77 4.97
N LEU A 100 -1.22 21.06 5.28
CA LEU A 100 -0.41 22.13 4.71
C LEU A 100 0.92 22.23 5.46
N ALA A 101 2.02 22.21 4.70
CA ALA A 101 3.33 22.57 5.24
C ALA A 101 3.45 24.08 5.52
N ASP A 102 2.86 24.90 4.64
CA ASP A 102 2.67 26.33 4.82
C ASP A 102 1.16 26.61 4.88
N PRO A 103 0.61 27.11 6.01
CA PRO A 103 -0.81 27.39 6.17
C PRO A 103 -1.43 28.34 5.13
N SER A 104 -0.59 29.07 4.39
CA SER A 104 -1.01 30.01 3.34
C SER A 104 -1.02 29.41 1.94
N VAL A 105 -0.47 28.21 1.75
CA VAL A 105 -0.28 27.58 0.44
C VAL A 105 -0.96 26.23 0.37
N LEU A 106 -2.05 26.15 -0.39
CA LEU A 106 -2.65 24.90 -0.84
C LEU A 106 -2.20 24.62 -2.27
N SER A 107 -1.37 23.60 -2.44
CA SER A 107 -0.89 23.16 -3.75
C SER A 107 -0.91 21.64 -3.85
N PHE A 108 -1.28 21.12 -5.02
CA PHE A 108 -1.22 19.72 -5.40
C PHE A 108 -0.37 19.59 -6.65
N ASP A 109 0.43 18.54 -6.72
CA ASP A 109 1.27 18.27 -7.88
C ASP A 109 0.58 17.30 -8.87
N PHE A 110 1.30 16.94 -9.93
CA PHE A 110 0.84 16.00 -10.92
C PHE A 110 0.59 14.60 -10.36
N LYS A 111 1.35 14.15 -9.34
CA LYS A 111 1.17 12.82 -8.73
C LYS A 111 -0.17 12.75 -8.00
N VAL A 112 -0.51 13.79 -7.24
CA VAL A 112 -1.82 13.90 -6.59
C VAL A 112 -2.94 13.91 -7.63
N PHE A 113 -2.78 14.65 -8.74
CA PHE A 113 -3.74 14.62 -9.84
C PHE A 113 -3.94 13.21 -10.40
N VAL A 114 -2.87 12.47 -10.67
CA VAL A 114 -2.94 11.08 -11.16
C VAL A 114 -3.76 10.20 -10.22
N SER A 115 -3.51 10.26 -8.92
CA SER A 115 -4.24 9.44 -7.93
C SER A 115 -5.72 9.82 -7.87
N VAL A 116 -6.03 11.11 -7.62
CA VAL A 116 -7.41 11.58 -7.44
C VAL A 116 -8.24 11.40 -8.70
N TYR A 117 -7.67 11.71 -9.87
CA TYR A 117 -8.36 11.53 -11.13
C TYR A 117 -8.64 10.05 -11.43
N SER A 118 -7.69 9.17 -11.09
CA SER A 118 -7.90 7.72 -11.23
C SER A 118 -8.99 7.21 -10.28
N ALA A 119 -9.07 7.72 -9.04
CA ALA A 119 -10.16 7.40 -8.13
C ALA A 119 -11.52 7.85 -8.71
N HIS A 120 -11.61 9.08 -9.20
CA HIS A 120 -12.80 9.60 -9.87
C HIS A 120 -13.23 8.72 -11.05
N LEU A 121 -12.28 8.37 -11.93
CA LEU A 121 -12.53 7.60 -13.14
C LEU A 121 -12.98 6.17 -12.84
N TYR A 122 -12.24 5.45 -11.99
CA TYR A 122 -12.44 4.01 -11.82
C TYR A 122 -13.43 3.65 -10.72
N PHE A 123 -13.38 4.35 -9.57
CA PHE A 123 -14.26 4.03 -8.45
C PHE A 123 -15.63 4.70 -8.58
N ARG A 124 -15.72 5.80 -9.36
CA ARG A 124 -16.92 6.63 -9.52
C ARG A 124 -17.58 6.91 -8.15
N PRO A 125 -16.82 7.50 -7.22
CA PRO A 125 -17.28 7.68 -5.85
C PRO A 125 -18.41 8.70 -5.76
N ASP A 126 -19.23 8.57 -4.72
CA ASP A 126 -20.28 9.56 -4.42
C ASP A 126 -19.65 10.90 -4.01
N ARG A 127 -18.52 10.84 -3.28
CA ARG A 127 -17.68 11.98 -2.86
C ARG A 127 -16.21 11.58 -2.75
N ILE A 128 -15.34 12.55 -2.98
CA ILE A 128 -13.91 12.46 -2.69
C ILE A 128 -13.59 13.52 -1.64
N TYR A 129 -13.29 13.09 -0.42
CA TYR A 129 -12.91 13.97 0.68
C TYR A 129 -11.40 14.20 0.71
N PHE A 130 -11.01 15.46 0.84
CA PHE A 130 -9.69 15.85 1.33
C PHE A 130 -9.82 16.29 2.78
N HIS A 131 -9.27 15.49 3.69
CA HIS A 131 -9.09 15.85 5.09
C HIS A 131 -7.89 16.80 5.20
N THR A 132 -8.16 18.08 5.41
CA THR A 132 -7.15 19.14 5.31
C THR A 132 -7.29 20.19 6.41
N ASP A 133 -6.17 20.79 6.82
CA ASP A 133 -6.12 21.94 7.74
C ASP A 133 -6.08 23.29 7.00
N ALA A 134 -6.37 23.29 5.69
CA ALA A 134 -6.53 24.52 4.91
C ALA A 134 -7.69 25.38 5.45
N ALA A 135 -7.50 26.69 5.45
CA ALA A 135 -8.61 27.61 5.70
C ALA A 135 -9.66 27.54 4.57
N PRO A 136 -10.98 27.64 4.86
CA PRO A 136 -12.01 27.53 3.84
C PRO A 136 -11.88 28.52 2.68
N ASP A 137 -11.44 29.74 2.97
CA ASP A 137 -11.20 30.78 1.98
C ASP A 137 -9.99 30.48 1.09
N LEU A 138 -8.94 29.85 1.63
CA LEU A 138 -7.79 29.38 0.86
C LEU A 138 -8.20 28.27 -0.11
N TRP A 139 -9.01 27.31 0.35
CA TRP A 139 -9.54 26.24 -0.50
C TRP A 139 -10.35 26.78 -1.68
N GLU A 140 -11.29 27.70 -1.43
CA GLU A 140 -12.11 28.29 -2.49
C GLU A 140 -11.29 29.14 -3.47
N ARG A 141 -10.30 29.91 -2.98
CA ARG A 141 -9.39 30.65 -3.87
C ARG A 141 -8.56 29.70 -4.74
N ALA A 142 -8.00 28.63 -4.17
CA ALA A 142 -7.13 27.71 -4.88
C ALA A 142 -7.79 27.03 -6.09
N LYS A 143 -9.13 26.87 -6.08
CA LYS A 143 -9.90 26.38 -7.24
C LYS A 143 -9.75 27.25 -8.49
N THR A 144 -9.47 28.55 -8.33
CA THR A 144 -9.39 29.52 -9.41
C THR A 144 -7.99 30.08 -9.61
N SER A 145 -7.23 30.28 -8.53
CA SER A 145 -5.92 30.93 -8.53
C SER A 145 -4.74 29.99 -8.25
N GLY A 146 -4.99 28.72 -7.92
CA GLY A 146 -3.93 27.74 -7.72
C GLY A 146 -3.14 27.45 -8.99
N ASP A 147 -2.01 26.75 -8.85
CA ASP A 147 -1.28 26.22 -10.00
C ASP A 147 -2.17 25.27 -10.83
N PRO A 148 -1.80 24.95 -12.08
CA PRO A 148 -2.64 24.15 -12.97
C PRO A 148 -3.09 22.80 -12.39
N TRP A 149 -2.24 22.10 -11.64
CA TRP A 149 -2.58 20.80 -11.06
C TRP A 149 -3.52 20.95 -9.87
N THR A 150 -3.27 21.94 -9.01
CA THR A 150 -4.17 22.30 -7.91
C THR A 150 -5.58 22.59 -8.40
N ARG A 151 -5.71 23.46 -9.41
CA ARG A 151 -7.01 23.79 -10.00
C ARG A 151 -7.67 22.56 -10.59
N ARG A 152 -6.93 21.68 -11.28
CA ARG A 152 -7.49 20.44 -11.83
C ARG A 152 -8.01 19.52 -10.75
N VAL A 153 -7.21 19.24 -9.72
CA VAL A 153 -7.60 18.37 -8.59
C VAL A 153 -8.87 18.89 -7.92
N LEU A 154 -8.88 20.17 -7.55
CA LEU A 154 -10.00 20.76 -6.80
C LEU A 154 -11.29 20.90 -7.60
N ASN A 155 -11.21 20.89 -8.94
CA ASN A 155 -12.38 20.96 -9.83
C ASN A 155 -12.81 19.59 -10.38
N ILE A 156 -12.19 18.48 -9.95
CA ILE A 156 -12.72 17.14 -10.25
C ILE A 156 -14.11 17.00 -9.60
N PRO A 157 -15.15 16.53 -10.34
CA PRO A 157 -16.48 16.39 -9.78
C PRO A 157 -16.50 15.48 -8.55
N GLY A 158 -17.12 15.96 -7.46
CA GLY A 158 -17.23 15.24 -6.20
C GLY A 158 -16.11 15.49 -5.20
N VAL A 159 -15.02 16.18 -5.60
CA VAL A 159 -13.97 16.61 -4.66
C VAL A 159 -14.53 17.66 -3.70
N THR A 160 -14.38 17.43 -2.39
CA THR A 160 -14.94 18.27 -1.33
C THR A 160 -13.97 18.29 -0.15
N PRO A 161 -13.74 19.46 0.48
CA PRO A 161 -12.91 19.52 1.68
C PRO A 161 -13.67 18.96 2.88
N ASN A 162 -12.94 18.26 3.75
CA ASN A 162 -13.32 18.06 5.14
C ASN A 162 -12.26 18.77 6.00
N PHE A 163 -12.59 19.95 6.52
CA PHE A 163 -11.64 20.72 7.32
C PHE A 163 -11.41 20.03 8.67
N VAL A 164 -10.14 19.76 8.99
CA VAL A 164 -9.73 19.04 10.20
C VAL A 164 -8.66 19.81 10.94
N GLU A 165 -8.54 19.54 12.24
CA GLU A 165 -7.41 20.00 13.02
C GLU A 165 -6.20 19.11 12.77
N ASN A 166 -5.03 19.74 12.70
CA ASN A 166 -3.75 19.07 12.55
C ASN A 166 -3.38 18.40 13.89
N PRO A 167 -3.33 17.06 13.99
CA PRO A 167 -3.08 16.38 15.26
C PRO A 167 -1.66 16.68 15.75
N ARG A 168 -1.54 17.02 17.04
CA ARG A 168 -0.27 17.43 17.66
C ARG A 168 0.24 16.47 18.72
N SER A 169 -0.66 15.83 19.46
CA SER A 169 -0.30 14.88 20.49
C SER A 169 -1.41 13.86 20.72
N THR A 170 -1.05 12.67 21.22
CA THR A 170 -2.03 11.72 21.76
C THR A 170 -2.64 12.23 23.06
N SER A 171 -3.73 11.59 23.52
CA SER A 171 -4.32 11.87 24.84
C SER A 171 -3.34 11.63 26.00
N GLY A 172 -2.36 10.74 25.81
CA GLY A 172 -1.27 10.48 26.74
C GLY A 172 -0.11 11.50 26.68
N GLY A 173 -0.17 12.48 25.77
CA GLY A 173 0.83 13.54 25.64
C GLY A 173 2.03 13.19 24.77
N VAL A 174 1.97 12.12 23.96
CA VAL A 174 3.05 11.78 23.01
C VAL A 174 2.91 12.68 21.77
N GLU A 175 3.98 13.37 21.38
CA GLU A 175 4.00 14.28 20.23
C GLU A 175 3.85 13.55 18.88
N ILE A 176 3.07 14.13 17.97
CA ILE A 176 2.77 13.62 16.63
C ILE A 176 3.37 14.59 15.61
N ASP A 177 4.67 14.49 15.37
CA ASP A 177 5.39 15.51 14.58
C ASP A 177 5.51 15.20 13.10
N THR A 178 5.56 13.92 12.72
CA THR A 178 5.76 13.54 11.31
C THR A 178 4.46 13.64 10.52
N PHE A 179 4.54 14.09 9.27
CA PHE A 179 3.38 14.12 8.36
C PHE A 179 2.75 12.73 8.19
N GLY A 180 3.57 11.68 8.13
CA GLY A 180 3.10 10.29 8.07
C GLY A 180 2.24 9.93 9.29
N ALA A 181 2.73 10.17 10.51
CA ALA A 181 1.96 9.89 11.71
C ALA A 181 0.65 10.71 11.77
N LYS A 182 0.69 12.00 11.42
CA LYS A 182 -0.51 12.84 11.35
C LYS A 182 -1.56 12.27 10.39
N SER A 183 -1.10 11.78 9.23
CA SER A 183 -1.95 11.10 8.26
C SER A 183 -2.53 9.79 8.80
N ASP A 184 -1.77 9.02 9.58
CA ASP A 184 -2.26 7.80 10.23
C ASP A 184 -3.39 8.05 11.24
N PHE A 185 -3.32 9.15 12.01
CA PHE A 185 -4.43 9.52 12.90
C PHE A 185 -5.67 9.98 12.13
N LEU A 186 -5.50 10.82 11.11
CA LEU A 186 -6.61 11.35 10.33
C LEU A 186 -7.29 10.27 9.46
N ARG A 187 -6.54 9.31 8.90
CA ARG A 187 -7.13 8.19 8.16
C ARG A 187 -7.95 7.28 9.06
N ALA A 188 -7.46 7.00 10.27
CA ALA A 188 -8.15 6.18 11.25
C ALA A 188 -9.51 6.80 11.60
N ASP A 189 -9.48 8.10 11.86
CA ASP A 189 -10.67 8.86 12.23
C ASP A 189 -11.67 8.99 11.08
N ALA A 190 -11.19 9.27 9.87
CA ALA A 190 -12.02 9.33 8.67
C ALA A 190 -12.75 8.00 8.40
N LEU A 191 -12.02 6.88 8.40
CA LEU A 191 -12.61 5.55 8.17
C LEU A 191 -13.53 5.12 9.31
N ARG A 192 -13.21 5.46 10.56
CA ARG A 192 -14.08 5.19 11.70
C ARG A 192 -15.42 5.91 11.57
N ARG A 193 -15.42 7.23 11.33
CA ARG A 193 -16.67 8.02 11.29
C ARG A 193 -17.46 7.82 10.00
N HIS A 194 -16.80 7.78 8.85
CA HIS A 194 -17.46 7.82 7.56
C HIS A 194 -17.47 6.46 6.83
N GLY A 195 -16.60 5.53 7.23
CA GLY A 195 -16.27 4.38 6.41
C GLY A 195 -15.61 4.83 5.11
N GLY A 196 -15.79 4.07 4.05
CA GLY A 196 -15.32 4.43 2.71
C GLY A 196 -14.03 3.74 2.33
N ILE A 197 -13.25 4.43 1.50
CA ILE A 197 -12.02 3.97 0.87
C ILE A 197 -10.96 5.03 1.14
N TYR A 198 -10.03 4.74 2.04
CA TYR A 198 -8.86 5.57 2.25
C TYR A 198 -7.79 5.25 1.19
N LEU A 199 -7.16 6.30 0.68
CA LEU A 199 -6.01 6.24 -0.21
C LEU A 199 -4.93 7.22 0.26
N ASP A 200 -3.69 6.75 0.38
CA ASP A 200 -2.54 7.64 0.35
C ASP A 200 -2.48 8.34 -1.03
N VAL A 201 -1.90 9.54 -1.08
CA VAL A 201 -1.88 10.35 -2.31
C VAL A 201 -1.03 9.75 -3.45
N ASP A 202 -0.18 8.78 -3.13
CA ASP A 202 0.62 7.96 -4.03
C ASP A 202 -0.02 6.58 -4.30
N ALA A 203 -1.20 6.30 -3.76
CA ALA A 203 -2.01 5.14 -4.09
C ALA A 203 -2.92 5.44 -5.30
N VAL A 204 -2.65 4.82 -6.44
CA VAL A 204 -3.32 5.10 -7.71
C VAL A 204 -4.30 3.98 -8.09
N PRO A 205 -5.62 4.25 -8.14
CA PRO A 205 -6.58 3.28 -8.64
C PRO A 205 -6.33 2.87 -10.08
N LEU A 206 -6.38 1.56 -10.36
CA LEU A 206 -6.21 1.01 -11.72
C LEU A 206 -7.49 0.34 -12.26
N ARG A 207 -8.49 0.07 -11.41
CA ARG A 207 -9.82 -0.47 -11.77
C ARG A 207 -10.82 -0.24 -10.64
N ASP A 208 -12.08 -0.54 -10.90
CA ASP A 208 -13.15 -0.43 -9.91
C ASP A 208 -12.98 -1.41 -8.72
N VAL A 209 -12.98 -0.89 -7.48
CA VAL A 209 -12.94 -1.67 -6.23
C VAL A 209 -14.30 -2.14 -5.74
N ALA A 210 -15.37 -1.86 -6.48
CA ALA A 210 -16.72 -2.28 -6.14
C ALA A 210 -16.89 -3.79 -5.83
N PRO A 211 -16.18 -4.73 -6.48
CA PRO A 211 -16.20 -6.14 -6.07
C PRO A 211 -15.73 -6.36 -4.62
N LEU A 212 -14.69 -5.64 -4.17
CA LEU A 212 -14.17 -5.75 -2.81
C LEU A 212 -15.13 -5.09 -1.80
N ARG A 213 -15.66 -3.92 -2.14
CA ARG A 213 -16.66 -3.19 -1.32
C ARG A 213 -17.92 -4.02 -1.05
N ARG A 214 -18.32 -4.85 -2.02
CA ARG A 214 -19.52 -5.71 -1.96
C ARG A 214 -19.22 -7.16 -1.55
N ALA A 215 -17.97 -7.48 -1.18
CA ALA A 215 -17.57 -8.83 -0.80
C ALA A 215 -18.17 -9.28 0.55
N GLY A 216 -18.80 -8.38 1.29
CA GLY A 216 -19.50 -8.66 2.55
C GLY A 216 -18.70 -8.38 3.81
N PHE A 217 -17.42 -8.02 3.67
CA PHE A 217 -16.55 -7.68 4.79
C PHE A 217 -16.76 -6.23 5.28
N ALA A 218 -16.60 -6.03 6.58
CA ALA A 218 -16.61 -4.71 7.20
C ALA A 218 -15.33 -3.93 6.89
N ASN A 219 -14.22 -4.63 6.71
CA ASN A 219 -12.91 -4.08 6.39
C ASN A 219 -12.21 -4.86 5.28
N VAL A 220 -11.56 -4.16 4.36
CA VAL A 220 -10.65 -4.75 3.38
C VAL A 220 -9.33 -4.00 3.41
N VAL A 221 -8.25 -4.72 3.74
CA VAL A 221 -6.87 -4.24 3.75
C VAL A 221 -6.03 -5.11 2.83
N GLY A 222 -4.92 -4.57 2.31
CA GLY A 222 -3.98 -5.32 1.47
C GLY A 222 -2.82 -5.84 2.29
N GLY A 223 -2.26 -6.99 1.94
CA GLY A 223 -0.90 -7.31 2.36
C GLY A 223 0.11 -6.33 1.73
N ALA A 224 1.26 -6.15 2.36
CA ALA A 224 2.38 -5.42 1.80
C ALA A 224 3.38 -6.41 1.17
N VAL A 225 3.94 -6.05 0.01
CA VAL A 225 5.16 -6.70 -0.48
C VAL A 225 6.32 -6.22 0.38
N ALA A 226 7.22 -7.14 0.72
CA ALA A 226 8.45 -6.87 1.43
C ALA A 226 9.57 -7.70 0.81
N LEU A 227 10.73 -7.10 0.59
CA LEU A 227 11.91 -7.83 0.12
C LEU A 227 12.70 -8.41 1.29
N ARG A 228 12.63 -7.75 2.46
CA ARG A 228 13.25 -8.23 3.69
C ARG A 228 12.27 -9.04 4.54
N THR A 229 12.72 -10.18 5.04
CA THR A 229 11.95 -11.08 5.91
C THR A 229 11.36 -10.38 7.13
N LYS A 230 12.05 -9.39 7.70
CA LYS A 230 11.57 -8.64 8.87
C LYS A 230 10.32 -7.79 8.62
N HIS A 231 9.98 -7.51 7.36
CA HIS A 231 8.76 -6.78 6.98
C HIS A 231 7.72 -7.69 6.33
N ALA A 232 7.99 -9.00 6.25
CA ALA A 232 7.08 -9.96 5.66
C ALA A 232 5.82 -10.11 6.52
N GLY A 233 4.65 -10.13 5.87
CA GLY A 233 3.36 -10.26 6.55
C GLY A 233 2.77 -8.94 7.02
N PHE A 234 3.42 -7.81 6.79
CA PHE A 234 2.79 -6.50 7.06
C PHE A 234 1.58 -6.27 6.16
N VAL A 235 0.63 -5.48 6.65
CA VAL A 235 -0.46 -4.96 5.83
C VAL A 235 -0.08 -3.59 5.26
N ASN A 236 -0.67 -3.25 4.13
CA ASN A 236 -0.59 -1.93 3.52
C ASN A 236 -1.56 -0.98 4.24
N THR A 237 -1.05 0.11 4.79
CA THR A 237 -1.85 1.13 5.49
C THR A 237 -2.39 2.21 4.55
N GLY A 238 -1.84 2.34 3.34
CA GLY A 238 -2.23 3.39 2.39
C GLY A 238 -3.43 3.05 1.50
N VAL A 239 -3.98 1.86 1.63
CA VAL A 239 -5.23 1.47 0.99
C VAL A 239 -6.05 0.66 1.97
N TRP A 240 -7.15 1.24 2.46
CA TRP A 240 -8.03 0.59 3.42
C TRP A 240 -9.48 0.95 3.14
N LEU A 241 -10.31 -0.07 2.96
CA LEU A 241 -11.75 0.07 2.82
C LEU A 241 -12.43 -0.34 4.13
N ALA A 242 -13.38 0.46 4.62
CA ALA A 242 -14.06 0.18 5.88
C ALA A 242 -15.53 0.57 5.86
N ARG A 243 -16.37 -0.16 6.59
CA ARG A 243 -17.67 0.34 7.04
C ARG A 243 -17.45 1.35 8.18
N PRO A 244 -18.28 2.39 8.28
CA PRO A 244 -18.25 3.27 9.44
C PRO A 244 -18.47 2.44 10.71
N HIS A 245 -17.76 2.79 11.77
CA HIS A 245 -17.82 2.13 13.08
C HIS A 245 -17.60 0.61 13.07
N SER A 246 -16.89 0.09 12.07
CA SER A 246 -16.46 -1.32 12.07
C SER A 246 -15.50 -1.61 13.22
N THR A 247 -15.42 -2.88 13.66
CA THR A 247 -14.62 -3.25 14.83
C THR A 247 -13.13 -2.93 14.61
N LEU A 248 -12.57 -3.24 13.44
CA LEU A 248 -11.17 -2.88 13.16
C LEU A 248 -10.96 -1.37 13.20
N ALA A 249 -11.84 -0.55 12.61
CA ALA A 249 -11.68 0.90 12.58
C ALA A 249 -11.76 1.54 13.98
N GLU A 250 -12.72 1.09 14.81
CA GLU A 250 -12.87 1.56 16.19
C GLU A 250 -11.68 1.19 17.06
N VAL A 251 -11.25 -0.09 17.01
CA VAL A 251 -10.12 -0.56 17.82
C VAL A 251 -8.81 0.07 17.34
N PHE A 252 -8.59 0.20 16.03
CA PHE A 252 -7.39 0.83 15.49
C PHE A 252 -7.29 2.30 15.91
N PHE A 253 -8.37 3.08 15.79
CA PHE A 253 -8.38 4.48 16.21
C PHE A 253 -8.01 4.64 17.69
N ARG A 254 -8.60 3.82 18.57
CA ARG A 254 -8.27 3.82 20.01
C ARG A 254 -6.84 3.35 20.29
N ALA A 255 -6.37 2.34 19.56
CA ALA A 255 -5.03 1.80 19.71
C ALA A 255 -3.96 2.81 19.27
N MET A 256 -4.21 3.58 18.21
CA MET A 256 -3.32 4.67 17.78
C MET A 256 -3.16 5.71 18.89
N ASP A 257 -4.26 6.17 19.51
CA ASP A 257 -4.17 7.12 20.62
C ASP A 257 -3.45 6.54 21.86
N ALA A 258 -3.70 5.27 22.19
CA ALA A 258 -3.17 4.64 23.39
C ALA A 258 -1.71 4.15 23.27
N PHE A 259 -1.29 3.67 22.11
CA PHE A 259 -0.03 2.93 21.92
C PHE A 259 0.96 3.59 20.97
N TYR A 260 0.58 4.68 20.30
CA TYR A 260 1.54 5.45 19.52
C TYR A 260 2.66 5.98 20.43
N ASN A 261 3.90 5.77 20.00
CA ASN A 261 5.09 6.02 20.80
C ASN A 261 6.06 7.01 20.12
N GLY A 262 5.63 7.71 19.07
CA GLY A 262 6.47 8.65 18.32
C GLY A 262 7.35 8.00 17.24
N VAL A 263 7.41 6.67 17.14
CA VAL A 263 8.25 5.97 16.17
C VAL A 263 7.51 5.72 14.86
N TRP A 264 8.23 5.84 13.75
CA TRP A 264 7.73 5.53 12.41
C TRP A 264 7.26 4.06 12.29
N ALA A 265 6.19 3.82 11.54
CA ALA A 265 5.58 2.52 11.25
C ALA A 265 4.89 1.79 12.43
N VAL A 266 4.76 2.39 13.62
CA VAL A 266 3.93 1.79 14.70
C VAL A 266 2.47 1.61 14.27
N SER A 267 1.95 2.50 13.42
CA SER A 267 0.63 2.36 12.81
C SER A 267 0.51 1.09 11.95
N VAL A 268 1.56 0.75 11.21
CA VAL A 268 1.63 -0.47 10.39
C VAL A 268 1.62 -1.71 11.29
N ASP A 269 2.40 -1.71 12.37
CA ASP A 269 2.45 -2.81 13.33
C ASP A 269 1.07 -3.03 13.98
N ILE A 270 0.46 -1.96 14.49
CA ILE A 270 -0.86 -2.00 15.13
C ILE A 270 -1.93 -2.49 14.13
N LEU A 271 -1.96 -1.93 12.91
CA LEU A 271 -2.96 -2.33 11.91
C LEU A 271 -2.75 -3.79 11.49
N THR A 272 -1.51 -4.22 11.31
CA THR A 272 -1.16 -5.61 10.97
C THR A 272 -1.68 -6.56 12.03
N ASP A 273 -1.31 -6.34 13.29
CA ASP A 273 -1.72 -7.21 14.40
C ASP A 273 -3.24 -7.28 14.55
N LEU A 274 -3.93 -6.13 14.48
CA LEU A 274 -5.38 -6.09 14.57
C LEU A 274 -6.06 -6.75 13.37
N ALA A 275 -5.58 -6.52 12.15
CA ALA A 275 -6.14 -7.13 10.94
C ALA A 275 -6.06 -8.66 10.98
N TYR A 276 -4.92 -9.24 11.36
CA TYR A 276 -4.78 -10.69 11.47
C TYR A 276 -5.61 -11.29 12.61
N ARG A 277 -5.73 -10.59 13.74
CA ARG A 277 -6.58 -11.06 14.85
C ARG A 277 -8.06 -11.02 14.49
N LEU A 278 -8.52 -9.94 13.86
CA LEU A 278 -9.92 -9.74 13.48
C LEU A 278 -10.32 -10.48 12.21
N HIS A 279 -9.36 -10.93 11.38
CA HIS A 279 -9.62 -11.78 10.23
C HIS A 279 -10.31 -13.10 10.61
N ALA A 280 -10.10 -13.60 11.83
CA ALA A 280 -10.79 -14.78 12.34
C ALA A 280 -12.29 -14.58 12.56
N ILE A 281 -12.77 -13.33 12.63
CA ILE A 281 -14.18 -12.99 12.79
C ILE A 281 -14.84 -12.96 11.40
N PRO A 282 -15.85 -13.82 11.13
CA PRO A 282 -16.51 -13.88 9.84
C PRO A 282 -17.03 -12.52 9.38
N GLY A 283 -16.63 -12.09 8.19
CA GLY A 283 -17.07 -10.82 7.61
C GLY A 283 -16.49 -9.57 8.27
N GLU A 284 -15.53 -9.67 9.19
CA GLU A 284 -14.90 -8.47 9.77
C GLU A 284 -13.77 -7.96 8.90
N VAL A 285 -12.69 -8.73 8.72
CA VAL A 285 -11.52 -8.31 7.91
C VAL A 285 -11.25 -9.27 6.75
N LEU A 286 -11.19 -8.73 5.54
CA LEU A 286 -10.58 -9.38 4.38
C LEU A 286 -9.18 -8.82 4.16
N ILE A 287 -8.18 -9.68 4.25
CA ILE A 287 -6.81 -9.35 3.86
C ILE A 287 -6.60 -9.84 2.42
N VAL A 288 -6.49 -8.92 1.47
CA VAL A 288 -6.24 -9.26 0.06
C VAL A 288 -4.74 -9.44 -0.20
N HIS A 289 -4.41 -10.27 -1.20
CA HIS A 289 -3.03 -10.51 -1.61
C HIS A 289 -2.31 -9.18 -1.94
N PRO A 290 -1.01 -9.02 -1.62
CA PRO A 290 -0.30 -7.76 -1.84
C PRO A 290 -0.43 -7.16 -3.24
N ARG A 291 -0.42 -8.00 -4.29
CA ARG A 291 -0.65 -7.57 -5.68
C ARG A 291 -1.94 -6.77 -5.92
N ALA A 292 -2.94 -6.89 -5.05
CA ALA A 292 -4.19 -6.15 -5.18
C ALA A 292 -4.04 -4.65 -4.87
N PHE A 293 -3.27 -4.26 -3.84
CA PHE A 293 -3.14 -2.87 -3.39
C PHE A 293 -1.69 -2.32 -3.38
N ALA A 294 -0.69 -3.18 -3.20
CA ALA A 294 0.72 -2.80 -3.13
C ALA A 294 1.59 -3.88 -3.80
N PRO A 295 1.60 -3.98 -5.14
CA PRO A 295 2.37 -4.98 -5.88
C PRO A 295 3.91 -4.78 -5.83
N THR A 296 4.36 -3.70 -5.19
CA THR A 296 5.74 -3.31 -4.96
C THR A 296 5.92 -2.87 -3.50
N SER A 297 7.11 -3.09 -2.94
CA SER A 297 7.48 -2.56 -1.62
C SER A 297 8.01 -1.12 -1.70
N TRP A 298 8.21 -0.50 -0.54
CA TRP A 298 8.91 0.78 -0.40
C TRP A 298 10.43 0.66 -0.52
N GLU A 299 10.96 -0.55 -0.69
CA GLU A 299 12.40 -0.77 -0.80
C GLU A 299 12.92 -0.33 -2.18
N LEU A 300 14.13 0.24 -2.22
CA LEU A 300 14.71 0.85 -3.42
C LEU A 300 14.65 -0.07 -4.64
N GLU A 301 14.92 -1.36 -4.50
CA GLU A 301 14.92 -2.31 -5.61
C GLU A 301 13.55 -2.44 -6.29
N ASP A 302 12.46 -2.38 -5.51
CA ASP A 302 11.10 -2.38 -6.06
C ASP A 302 10.72 -1.02 -6.63
N GLN A 303 11.18 0.08 -6.03
CA GLN A 303 11.01 1.43 -6.60
C GLN A 303 11.76 1.56 -7.94
N GLU A 304 12.97 1.02 -8.06
CA GLU A 304 13.70 0.95 -9.33
C GLU A 304 12.91 0.14 -10.35
N ARG A 305 12.38 -1.02 -9.98
CA ARG A 305 11.54 -1.85 -10.87
C ARG A 305 10.28 -1.12 -11.31
N LEU A 306 9.70 -0.28 -10.45
CA LEU A 306 8.47 0.45 -10.75
C LEU A 306 8.71 1.68 -11.65
N PHE A 307 9.70 2.50 -11.31
CA PHE A 307 9.85 3.83 -11.89
C PHE A 307 10.91 3.97 -12.97
N ARG A 308 11.92 3.08 -13.01
CA ARG A 308 13.03 3.21 -13.96
C ARG A 308 12.51 3.20 -15.41
N PRO A 309 12.85 4.22 -16.23
CA PRO A 309 12.59 4.17 -17.66
C PRO A 309 13.45 3.11 -18.36
N HIS A 310 12.82 2.39 -19.27
CA HIS A 310 13.42 1.44 -20.18
C HIS A 310 13.40 2.04 -21.59
N GLY A 311 14.58 2.14 -22.19
CA GLY A 311 14.71 2.65 -23.56
C GLY A 311 14.03 1.68 -24.53
N TRP A 312 13.12 2.19 -25.36
CA TRP A 312 12.60 1.44 -26.50
C TRP A 312 13.77 1.14 -27.43
N SER A 313 14.21 -0.12 -27.51
CA SER A 313 15.06 -0.53 -28.62
C SER A 313 14.20 -0.38 -29.89
N ALA A 314 14.62 0.51 -30.79
CA ALA A 314 13.92 0.86 -32.02
C ALA A 314 13.68 -0.37 -32.90
N GLY A 315 12.55 -1.03 -32.70
CA GLY A 315 11.97 -2.05 -33.57
C GLY A 315 10.55 -1.66 -33.93
N GLN A 316 10.35 -1.31 -35.20
CA GLN A 316 9.11 -0.90 -35.87
C GLN A 316 7.81 -1.54 -35.36
N ARG A 317 6.90 -0.71 -34.84
CA ARG A 317 5.61 -0.50 -35.51
C ARG A 317 5.39 0.99 -35.67
N SER A 318 5.87 1.47 -36.81
CA SER A 318 5.33 2.69 -37.40
C SER A 318 3.81 2.53 -37.45
N LEU A 319 3.09 3.51 -36.90
CA LEU A 319 1.73 3.82 -37.32
C LEU A 319 1.83 4.33 -38.77
N SER A 320 2.11 3.42 -39.71
CA SER A 320 2.05 3.71 -41.13
C SER A 320 0.65 3.35 -41.61
N ALA A 321 -0.08 4.40 -41.97
CA ALA A 321 -1.15 4.43 -42.96
C ALA A 321 -2.08 3.21 -42.99
N ALA A 322 -3.24 3.34 -42.34
CA ALA A 322 -4.44 2.63 -42.78
C ALA A 322 -4.82 3.17 -44.17
N GLY A 323 -4.25 2.56 -45.20
CA GLY A 323 -4.71 2.66 -46.58
C GLY A 323 -5.72 1.54 -46.83
N ASP A 324 -6.95 1.98 -47.11
CA ASP A 324 -7.87 1.49 -48.14
C ASP A 324 -8.30 0.02 -48.15
N GLY A 325 -9.62 -0.19 -48.00
CA GLY A 325 -10.31 -1.42 -48.38
C GLY A 325 -11.52 -1.78 -47.52
N GLY A 326 -12.72 -1.33 -47.93
CA GLY A 326 -13.97 -2.06 -47.71
C GLY A 326 -15.02 -1.36 -46.85
N ASP A 327 -16.10 -0.93 -47.51
CA ASP A 327 -17.35 -0.43 -46.95
C ASP A 327 -17.94 -1.37 -45.87
N ASP A 328 -18.28 -0.83 -44.70
CA ASP A 328 -19.53 -1.21 -44.02
C ASP A 328 -19.98 -0.14 -43.02
N ASP A 329 -21.30 0.03 -42.99
CA ASP A 329 -22.11 1.05 -42.33
C ASP A 329 -22.16 0.91 -40.79
N GLY A 330 -22.34 2.04 -40.09
CA GLY A 330 -23.01 2.05 -38.77
C GLY A 330 -22.14 2.21 -37.51
N SER A 331 -21.91 3.46 -37.11
CA SER A 331 -21.73 3.93 -35.71
C SER A 331 -20.94 3.04 -34.73
N ALA A 332 -19.63 3.26 -34.60
CA ALA A 332 -18.84 2.70 -33.50
C ALA A 332 -18.18 3.82 -32.68
N GLY A 333 -18.68 4.03 -31.46
CA GLY A 333 -18.02 4.87 -30.46
C GLY A 333 -16.59 4.40 -30.17
N VAL A 334 -15.68 5.36 -30.09
CA VAL A 334 -14.24 5.15 -29.85
C VAL A 334 -14.03 4.37 -28.55
N ARG A 335 -13.42 3.19 -28.66
CA ARG A 335 -13.10 2.32 -27.52
C ARG A 335 -11.80 2.77 -26.87
N LEU A 336 -11.84 3.02 -25.56
CA LEU A 336 -10.65 3.21 -24.72
C LEU A 336 -9.66 2.05 -24.90
N PRO A 337 -8.33 2.30 -24.84
CA PRO A 337 -7.32 1.25 -24.85
C PRO A 337 -7.35 0.50 -23.51
N GLY A 338 -8.29 -0.44 -23.47
CA GLY A 338 -8.59 -1.39 -22.39
C GLY A 338 -9.64 -2.43 -22.83
N LYS A 339 -9.93 -2.49 -24.14
CA LYS A 339 -10.87 -3.42 -24.78
C LYS A 339 -10.19 -4.50 -25.62
N GLU A 340 -8.88 -4.69 -25.50
CA GLU A 340 -8.38 -6.07 -25.51
C GLU A 340 -8.76 -6.62 -24.15
N GLY A 341 -9.96 -7.21 -24.05
CA GLY A 341 -10.31 -7.92 -22.83
C GLY A 341 -9.21 -8.92 -22.54
N LEU A 342 -8.76 -8.99 -21.29
CA LEU A 342 -8.37 -10.30 -20.74
C LEU A 342 -9.57 -11.17 -21.04
N GLY A 343 -9.51 -11.91 -22.15
CA GLY A 343 -10.74 -12.34 -22.77
C GLY A 343 -11.54 -13.16 -21.76
N ASN A 344 -12.83 -12.85 -21.70
CA ASN A 344 -13.64 -13.17 -20.53
C ASN A 344 -14.05 -14.65 -20.54
N THR A 345 -13.46 -15.44 -21.43
CA THR A 345 -13.77 -16.83 -21.65
C THR A 345 -12.63 -17.73 -21.16
N CYS A 346 -12.96 -18.98 -20.88
CA CYS A 346 -11.96 -20.00 -20.57
C CYS A 346 -10.92 -20.13 -21.70
N ALA A 347 -11.34 -19.99 -22.97
CA ALA A 347 -10.44 -20.08 -24.12
C ALA A 347 -9.40 -18.96 -24.12
N ASP A 348 -9.79 -17.74 -23.77
CA ASP A 348 -8.88 -16.59 -23.71
C ASP A 348 -7.89 -16.72 -22.54
N ALA A 349 -8.34 -17.20 -21.39
CA ALA A 349 -7.48 -17.47 -20.23
C ALA A 349 -6.45 -18.56 -20.56
N LEU A 350 -6.87 -19.64 -21.24
CA LEU A 350 -5.98 -20.71 -21.69
C LEU A 350 -5.01 -20.22 -22.77
N ALA A 351 -5.45 -19.40 -23.72
CA ALA A 351 -4.59 -18.79 -24.73
C ALA A 351 -3.57 -17.84 -24.11
N TRP A 352 -3.95 -17.06 -23.11
CA TRP A 352 -3.03 -16.22 -22.35
C TRP A 352 -1.96 -17.05 -21.62
N LEU A 353 -2.36 -18.14 -20.96
CA LEU A 353 -1.45 -19.07 -20.29
C LEU A 353 -0.48 -19.72 -21.28
N ALA A 354 -0.98 -20.22 -22.42
CA ALA A 354 -0.15 -20.80 -23.47
C ALA A 354 0.88 -19.78 -23.98
N LYS A 355 0.43 -18.56 -24.29
CA LYS A 355 1.30 -17.46 -24.71
C LYS A 355 2.27 -17.03 -23.60
N ARG A 356 2.00 -17.28 -22.32
CA ARG A 356 2.92 -17.00 -21.21
C ARG A 356 4.02 -18.05 -21.12
N GLU A 357 3.68 -19.32 -21.28
CA GLU A 357 4.65 -20.43 -21.33
C GLU A 357 5.57 -20.28 -22.55
N GLU A 358 5.02 -20.02 -23.74
CA GLU A 358 5.82 -19.73 -24.96
C GLU A 358 6.76 -18.53 -24.79
N ARG A 359 6.37 -17.56 -23.95
CA ARG A 359 7.17 -16.38 -23.62
C ARG A 359 8.27 -16.68 -22.59
N SER A 360 8.09 -17.70 -21.77
CA SER A 360 9.06 -18.13 -20.75
C SER A 360 10.29 -18.81 -21.38
N ASP A 361 10.19 -19.23 -22.64
CA ASP A 361 11.27 -19.74 -23.49
C ASP A 361 12.17 -18.64 -24.09
N GLY A 362 12.15 -17.42 -23.52
CA GLY A 362 13.05 -16.32 -23.86
C GLY A 362 12.48 -15.24 -24.79
N ALA A 363 11.16 -15.26 -25.07
CA ALA A 363 10.48 -14.31 -25.96
C ALA A 363 9.33 -13.55 -25.28
N GLY A 364 9.40 -13.36 -23.96
CA GLY A 364 8.42 -12.60 -23.15
C GLY A 364 8.51 -11.08 -23.29
N PRO A 365 7.52 -10.32 -22.75
CA PRO A 365 7.70 -8.88 -22.57
C PRO A 365 9.06 -8.65 -21.91
N GLU A 366 9.80 -7.63 -22.36
CA GLU A 366 11.14 -7.34 -21.87
C GLU A 366 11.15 -7.51 -20.34
N GLY A 367 12.08 -8.29 -19.77
CA GLY A 367 11.97 -8.89 -18.42
C GLY A 367 11.80 -7.92 -17.23
N TRP A 368 11.67 -6.64 -17.50
CA TRP A 368 11.31 -5.58 -16.56
C TRP A 368 9.80 -5.33 -16.45
N GLU A 369 8.96 -5.72 -17.43
CA GLU A 369 7.53 -5.42 -17.41
C GLU A 369 6.78 -6.12 -16.28
N MET A 370 5.93 -5.37 -15.57
CA MET A 370 5.09 -5.85 -14.48
C MET A 370 3.66 -6.14 -14.93
N ASP A 371 3.08 -7.21 -14.38
CA ASP A 371 1.67 -7.56 -14.59
C ASP A 371 0.79 -6.96 -13.48
N PHE A 372 -0.03 -5.96 -13.85
CA PHE A 372 -1.02 -5.31 -12.99
C PHE A 372 -2.43 -5.89 -13.17
N SER A 373 -2.59 -7.03 -13.84
CA SER A 373 -3.89 -7.67 -14.13
C SER A 373 -4.70 -8.05 -12.90
N SER A 374 -4.09 -8.16 -11.72
CA SER A 374 -4.75 -8.41 -10.44
C SER A 374 -4.79 -7.19 -9.51
N THR A 375 -4.24 -6.05 -9.95
CA THR A 375 -4.06 -4.85 -9.14
C THR A 375 -5.26 -3.93 -9.22
N TYR A 376 -5.90 -3.69 -8.08
CA TYR A 376 -6.97 -2.72 -7.92
C TYR A 376 -6.45 -1.31 -7.72
N VAL A 377 -5.44 -1.19 -6.86
CA VAL A 377 -4.76 0.05 -6.53
C VAL A 377 -3.26 -0.22 -6.57
N LEU A 378 -2.51 0.71 -7.15
CA LEU A 378 -1.05 0.71 -7.13
C LEU A 378 -0.59 1.71 -6.07
N HIS A 379 -0.27 1.24 -4.87
CA HIS A 379 0.45 2.04 -3.89
C HIS A 379 1.92 2.18 -4.32
N ALA A 380 2.27 3.34 -4.85
CA ALA A 380 3.53 3.61 -5.53
C ALA A 380 4.50 4.43 -4.67
N PHE A 381 5.09 3.78 -3.67
CA PHE A 381 6.10 4.37 -2.79
C PHE A 381 7.25 5.01 -3.58
N ASP A 382 7.56 6.27 -3.32
CA ASP A 382 8.58 7.03 -4.06
C ASP A 382 9.67 7.65 -3.16
N ASP A 383 9.81 7.14 -1.92
CA ASP A 383 10.78 7.61 -0.92
C ASP A 383 12.24 7.63 -1.41
N TYR A 384 12.58 6.80 -2.40
CA TYR A 384 13.91 6.68 -2.98
C TYR A 384 13.92 6.98 -4.49
N ALA A 385 12.93 7.71 -4.99
CA ALA A 385 12.83 8.07 -6.41
C ALA A 385 14.08 8.80 -6.93
N ASP A 386 14.73 9.62 -6.08
CA ASP A 386 15.96 10.33 -6.37
C ASP A 386 17.20 9.42 -6.51
N GLN A 387 17.11 8.18 -6.01
CA GLN A 387 18.18 7.17 -6.07
C GLN A 387 18.03 6.22 -7.25
N VAL A 388 16.89 6.23 -7.95
CA VAL A 388 16.64 5.35 -9.10
C VAL A 388 17.53 5.72 -10.27
N ARG A 389 18.41 4.80 -10.67
CA ARG A 389 19.40 5.06 -11.72
C ARG A 389 18.76 5.28 -13.09
N GLY A 390 19.18 6.36 -13.77
CA GLY A 390 18.76 6.66 -15.14
C GLY A 390 17.39 7.35 -15.23
N TRP A 391 16.88 7.85 -14.11
CA TRP A 391 15.67 8.66 -14.01
C TRP A 391 15.98 9.93 -13.20
N ASP A 392 15.20 10.99 -13.41
CA ASP A 392 15.35 12.27 -12.70
C ASP A 392 14.53 12.34 -11.40
N GLY A 393 13.93 11.21 -10.99
CA GLY A 393 13.07 11.11 -9.82
C GLY A 393 11.71 11.80 -9.97
N LYS A 394 11.34 12.28 -11.17
CA LYS A 394 10.13 13.09 -11.36
C LYS A 394 9.07 12.38 -12.18
N ILE A 395 7.90 12.22 -11.57
CA ILE A 395 6.69 11.78 -12.25
C ILE A 395 6.07 13.00 -12.91
N THR A 396 6.23 13.12 -14.23
CA THR A 396 5.68 14.22 -15.05
C THR A 396 4.70 13.68 -16.08
N LEU A 397 3.89 14.58 -16.68
CA LEU A 397 3.02 14.22 -17.80
C LEU A 397 3.83 13.58 -18.94
N LYS A 398 4.97 14.17 -19.30
CA LYS A 398 5.89 13.63 -20.31
C LYS A 398 6.38 12.21 -19.96
N TYR A 399 6.75 11.98 -18.69
CA TYR A 399 7.18 10.67 -18.21
C TYR A 399 6.07 9.61 -18.37
N VAL A 400 4.83 9.94 -17.99
CA VAL A 400 3.70 9.01 -18.14
C VAL A 400 3.39 8.74 -19.62
N LEU A 401 3.40 9.78 -20.47
CA LEU A 401 3.12 9.65 -21.90
C LEU A 401 4.18 8.83 -22.64
N ALA A 402 5.44 8.85 -22.17
CA ALA A 402 6.50 8.04 -22.73
C ALA A 402 6.25 6.53 -22.53
N ARG A 403 5.54 6.12 -21.47
CA ARG A 403 5.21 4.71 -21.14
C ARG A 403 6.45 3.80 -21.06
N GLN A 404 7.58 4.37 -20.63
CA GLN A 404 8.86 3.69 -20.56
C GLN A 404 9.13 3.01 -19.21
N SER A 405 8.28 3.19 -18.21
CA SER A 405 8.39 2.51 -16.91
C SER A 405 7.11 1.75 -16.58
N ASN A 406 7.16 0.86 -15.59
CA ASN A 406 5.97 0.15 -15.11
C ASN A 406 4.93 1.10 -14.53
N TYR A 407 5.35 2.12 -13.76
CA TYR A 407 4.46 3.16 -13.26
C TYR A 407 3.78 3.89 -14.42
N ALA A 408 4.57 4.39 -15.38
CA ALA A 408 4.04 5.15 -16.52
C ALA A 408 3.02 4.33 -17.30
N ARG A 409 3.29 3.04 -17.54
CA ARG A 409 2.35 2.13 -18.22
C ARG A 409 1.08 1.88 -17.41
N ALA A 410 1.21 1.69 -16.10
CA ALA A 410 0.07 1.42 -15.23
C ALA A 410 -0.91 2.61 -15.18
N VAL A 411 -0.41 3.84 -15.06
CA VAL A 411 -1.26 5.04 -14.90
C VAL A 411 -1.65 5.71 -16.22
N TYR A 412 -0.99 5.34 -17.33
CA TYR A 412 -1.26 5.91 -18.65
C TYR A 412 -2.74 5.88 -19.07
N PRO A 413 -3.53 4.81 -18.84
CA PRO A 413 -4.94 4.81 -19.26
C PRO A 413 -5.78 5.93 -18.64
N ALA A 414 -5.54 6.29 -17.37
CA ALA A 414 -6.24 7.39 -16.72
C ALA A 414 -5.80 8.75 -17.27
N ILE A 415 -4.50 8.94 -17.50
CA ILE A 415 -3.96 10.18 -18.09
C ILE A 415 -4.39 10.36 -19.55
N TRP A 416 -4.42 9.28 -20.31
CA TRP A 416 -4.97 9.29 -21.67
C TRP A 416 -6.44 9.69 -21.68
N HIS A 417 -7.24 9.13 -20.76
CA HIS A 417 -8.64 9.53 -20.61
C HIS A 417 -8.77 11.02 -20.25
N ALA A 418 -7.93 11.56 -19.35
CA ALA A 418 -7.94 12.98 -19.00
C ALA A 418 -7.63 13.90 -20.20
N LEU A 419 -6.73 13.48 -21.10
CA LEU A 419 -6.41 14.21 -22.34
C LEU A 419 -7.58 14.20 -23.33
N GLU A 420 -8.17 13.02 -23.54
CA GLU A 420 -9.31 12.88 -24.47
C GLU A 420 -10.56 13.61 -23.96
N ALA A 421 -10.75 13.69 -22.65
CA ALA A 421 -11.80 14.47 -22.01
C ALA A 421 -11.50 15.99 -21.93
N GLY A 422 -10.32 16.44 -22.38
CA GLY A 422 -9.93 17.86 -22.36
C GLY A 422 -9.63 18.41 -20.96
N ILE A 423 -9.45 17.56 -19.95
CA ILE A 423 -9.10 17.95 -18.58
C ILE A 423 -7.63 18.36 -18.50
N ILE A 424 -6.78 17.61 -19.22
CA ILE A 424 -5.44 18.04 -19.58
C ILE A 424 -5.51 18.58 -21.02
N PRO A 425 -5.16 19.85 -21.27
CA PRO A 425 -5.09 20.41 -22.61
C PRO A 425 -4.05 19.68 -23.48
N LYS A 426 -4.35 19.49 -24.76
CA LYS A 426 -3.45 18.78 -25.69
C LYS A 426 -2.13 19.55 -25.90
N GLU A 427 -2.14 20.86 -25.71
CA GLU A 427 -0.98 21.73 -25.82
C GLU A 427 0.08 21.42 -24.75
N GLU A 428 -0.32 20.89 -23.60
CA GLU A 428 0.60 20.47 -22.52
C GLU A 428 1.32 19.14 -22.81
N THR A 429 1.01 18.49 -23.95
CA THR A 429 1.67 17.24 -24.38
C THR A 429 2.88 17.45 -25.32
N GLN A 430 3.09 18.69 -25.77
CA GLN A 430 4.23 19.11 -26.60
C GLN A 430 5.41 19.54 -25.71
#